data_AF-A0A536SF80-F1
#
_entry.id   AF-A0A536SF80-F1
#
_cell.length_a   1.000
_cell.length_b   1.000
_cell.length_c   1.000
_cell.angle_alpha   90.00
_cell.angle_beta   90.00
_cell.angle_gamma   90.00
#
_symmetry.space_group_name_H-M   'P 1'
#
loop_
_entity.id
_entity.type
_entity.pdbx_description
1 polymer ?
#
loop_
_entity_poly.entity_id
_entity_poly.type
_entity_poly.pdbx_seq_one_letter_code
_entity_poly.pdbx_strand_id
1 'polypeptide(L)'
;LPEHWKARLLGSRDQRITREGVLVIKAQQHRSLERNREEALARLHELVARAAAVPRQRRPTRPTRSSREKRLESKTRRGQVKKLRGRIRSAAD
;
A
#
# COMPACT_ATOMS: atom_id res chain seq x y z
N LEU A 1 -8.44 -23.29 -12.08
CA LEU A 1 -7.97 -21.95 -11.61
C LEU A 1 -6.71 -21.58 -12.37
N PRO A 2 -6.61 -20.36 -12.90
CA PRO A 2 -5.36 -19.85 -13.48
C PRO A 2 -4.20 -19.92 -12.48
N GLU A 3 -3.00 -20.22 -12.98
CA GLU A 3 -1.86 -20.53 -12.11
C GLU A 3 -1.43 -19.35 -11.22
N HIS A 4 -1.52 -18.13 -11.75
CA HIS A 4 -1.23 -16.91 -11.01
C HIS A 4 -2.22 -16.65 -9.86
N TRP A 5 -3.45 -17.17 -9.92
CA TRP A 5 -4.39 -17.08 -8.79
C TRP A 5 -4.03 -18.10 -7.71
N LYS A 6 -3.67 -19.33 -8.10
CA LYS A 6 -3.20 -20.35 -7.13
C LYS A 6 -1.96 -19.88 -6.40
N ALA A 7 -0.97 -19.34 -7.11
CA ALA A 7 0.25 -18.82 -6.51
C ALA A 7 -0.03 -17.70 -5.50
N ARG A 8 -0.99 -16.82 -5.78
CA ARG A 8 -1.42 -15.76 -4.84
C ARG A 8 -2.16 -16.31 -3.63
N LEU A 9 -3.00 -17.33 -3.81
CA LEU A 9 -3.69 -17.99 -2.70
C LEU A 9 -2.69 -18.69 -1.77
N LEU A 10 -1.76 -19.45 -2.33
CA LEU A 10 -0.69 -20.13 -1.59
C LEU A 10 0.27 -19.16 -0.91
N GLY A 11 0.55 -18.01 -1.54
CA GLY A 11 1.35 -16.93 -0.95
C GLY A 11 0.58 -16.03 0.03
N SER A 12 -0.74 -16.20 0.15
CA SER A 12 -1.54 -15.42 1.09
C SER A 12 -1.33 -15.92 2.52
N ARG A 13 -1.33 -15.00 3.49
CA ARG A 13 -1.25 -15.35 4.93
C ARG A 13 -2.62 -15.74 5.51
N ASP A 14 -3.47 -16.39 4.72
CA ASP A 14 -4.80 -16.81 5.18
C ASP A 14 -4.69 -18.11 6.00
N GLN A 15 -5.17 -18.07 7.24
CA GLN A 15 -5.08 -19.19 8.18
C GLN A 15 -5.90 -20.41 7.74
N ARG A 16 -6.83 -20.24 6.79
CA ARG A 16 -7.66 -21.31 6.24
C ARG A 16 -6.94 -22.21 5.25
N ILE A 17 -5.76 -21.80 4.75
CA ILE A 17 -4.98 -22.55 3.78
C ILE A 17 -3.87 -23.29 4.51
N THR A 18 -3.84 -24.61 4.41
CA THR A 18 -2.79 -25.45 5.00
C THR A 18 -1.47 -25.32 4.25
N ARG A 19 -0.37 -25.80 4.84
CA ARG A 19 0.95 -25.82 4.19
C ARG A 19 1.00 -26.67 2.92
N GLU A 20 0.09 -27.64 2.81
CA GLU A 20 -0.08 -28.50 1.65
C GLU A 20 -0.96 -27.85 0.56
N GLY A 21 -1.43 -26.62 0.78
CA GLY A 21 -2.26 -25.89 -0.16
C GLY A 21 -3.74 -26.28 -0.15
N VAL A 22 -4.21 -26.94 0.91
CA VAL A 22 -5.60 -27.32 1.08
C VAL A 22 -6.36 -26.19 1.78
N LEU A 23 -7.45 -25.71 1.16
CA LEU A 23 -8.31 -24.69 1.74
C LEU A 23 -9.44 -25.33 2.56
N VAL A 24 -9.50 -25.02 3.85
CA VAL A 24 -10.53 -25.53 4.77
C VAL A 24 -11.49 -24.39 5.13
N ILE A 25 -12.76 -24.52 4.72
CA ILE A 25 -13.82 -23.56 5.06
C ILE A 25 -14.83 -24.25 5.97
N LYS A 26 -15.04 -23.67 7.15
CA LYS A 26 -16.06 -24.10 8.11
C LYS A 26 -17.24 -23.13 8.08
N ALA A 27 -18.43 -23.62 7.78
CA ALA A 27 -19.68 -22.88 7.85
C ALA A 27 -20.64 -23.61 8.81
N GLN A 28 -21.04 -22.92 9.88
CA GLN A 28 -21.84 -23.47 10.97
C GLN A 28 -22.80 -22.42 11.57
N GLN A 29 -23.12 -21.36 10.81
CA GLN A 29 -23.93 -20.25 11.33
C GLN A 29 -25.43 -20.57 11.33
N HIS A 30 -25.87 -21.49 10.49
CA HIS A 30 -27.27 -21.80 10.29
C HIS A 30 -27.61 -23.21 10.78
N ARG A 31 -28.88 -23.42 11.12
CA ARG A 31 -29.42 -24.74 11.47
C ARG A 31 -29.58 -25.66 10.25
N SER A 32 -29.80 -25.07 9.06
CA SER A 32 -29.93 -25.83 7.80
C SER A 32 -28.58 -26.08 7.14
N LEU A 33 -28.36 -27.32 6.70
CA LEU A 33 -27.19 -27.72 5.91
C LEU A 33 -27.09 -26.92 4.60
N GLU A 34 -28.21 -26.68 3.92
CA GLU A 34 -28.24 -25.96 2.65
C GLU A 34 -27.72 -24.54 2.82
N ARG A 35 -28.20 -23.83 3.85
CA ARG A 35 -27.73 -22.47 4.16
C ARG A 35 -26.25 -22.44 4.53
N ASN A 36 -25.78 -23.40 5.31
CA ASN A 36 -24.35 -23.52 5.62
C ASN A 36 -23.52 -23.82 4.37
N ARG A 37 -24.05 -24.62 3.42
CA ARG A 37 -23.38 -24.91 2.15
C ARG A 37 -23.29 -23.67 1.28
N GLU A 38 -24.37 -22.92 1.13
CA GLU A 38 -24.39 -21.65 0.40
C GLU A 38 -23.40 -20.64 0.99
N GLU A 39 -23.37 -20.52 2.32
CA GLU A 39 -22.43 -19.66 3.03
C GLU A 39 -20.97 -20.09 2.78
N ALA A 40 -20.67 -21.39 2.83
CA ALA A 40 -19.34 -21.90 2.55
C ALA A 40 -18.89 -21.60 1.11
N LEU A 41 -19.82 -21.74 0.14
CA LEU A 41 -19.57 -21.40 -1.25
C LEU A 41 -19.36 -19.90 -1.43
N ALA A 42 -20.17 -19.04 -0.80
CA ALA A 42 -19.99 -17.59 -0.86
C ALA A 42 -18.61 -17.17 -0.35
N ARG A 43 -18.17 -17.72 0.79
CA ARG A 43 -16.82 -17.47 1.35
C ARG A 43 -15.70 -17.95 0.42
N LEU A 44 -15.89 -19.09 -0.23
CA LEU A 44 -14.95 -19.59 -1.24
C LEU A 44 -14.84 -18.61 -2.40
N HIS A 45 -15.96 -18.16 -2.94
CA HIS A 45 -16.01 -17.20 -4.04
C HIS A 45 -15.32 -15.89 -3.68
N GLU A 46 -15.58 -15.32 -2.50
CA GLU A 46 -14.92 -14.11 -2.03
C GLU A 46 -13.41 -14.26 -1.89
N LEU A 47 -12.94 -15.40 -1.40
CA LEU A 47 -11.52 -15.69 -1.24
C LEU A 47 -10.81 -15.80 -2.60
N VAL A 48 -11.42 -16.49 -3.56
CA VAL A 48 -10.91 -16.57 -4.93
C VAL A 48 -10.96 -15.20 -5.62
N ALA A 49 -12.04 -14.43 -5.44
CA ALA A 49 -12.18 -13.10 -6.01
C ALA A 49 -11.10 -12.13 -5.50
N ARG A 50 -10.78 -12.18 -4.20
CA ARG A 50 -9.67 -11.40 -3.62
C ARG A 50 -8.32 -11.78 -4.21
N ALA A 51 -8.07 -13.06 -4.49
CA ALA A 51 -6.84 -13.48 -5.15
C ALA A 51 -6.77 -13.06 -6.63
N ALA A 52 -7.91 -13.04 -7.31
CA ALA A 52 -8.03 -12.56 -8.69
C ALA A 52 -7.77 -11.05 -8.80
N ALA A 53 -8.18 -10.27 -7.81
CA ALA A 53 -7.94 -8.83 -7.77
C ALA A 53 -6.44 -8.51 -7.72
N VAL A 54 -5.92 -7.89 -8.80
CA VAL A 54 -4.53 -7.39 -8.83
C VAL A 54 -4.53 -5.95 -8.32
N PRO A 55 -3.83 -5.63 -7.21
CA PRO A 55 -3.66 -4.24 -6.83
C PRO A 55 -2.86 -3.52 -7.93
N ARG A 56 -3.32 -2.32 -8.31
CA ARG A 56 -2.58 -1.48 -9.26
C ARG A 56 -1.21 -1.16 -8.69
N GLN A 57 -0.17 -1.41 -9.49
CA GLN A 57 1.19 -1.05 -9.09
C GLN A 57 1.28 0.45 -8.82
N ARG A 58 1.72 0.81 -7.61
CA ARG A 58 1.97 2.21 -7.25
C ARG A 58 3.18 2.69 -8.04
N ARG A 59 2.98 3.71 -8.88
CA ARG A 59 4.08 4.45 -9.49
C ARG A 59 4.50 5.57 -8.52
N PRO A 60 5.79 5.68 -8.16
CA PRO A 60 6.24 6.73 -7.26
C PRO A 60 5.99 8.11 -7.88
N THR A 61 5.48 9.03 -7.09
CA THR A 61 5.29 10.42 -7.52
C THR A 61 6.62 11.16 -7.41
N ARG A 62 6.90 12.03 -8.39
CA ARG A 62 8.00 12.98 -8.28
C ARG A 62 7.61 14.12 -7.33
N PRO A 63 8.55 14.78 -6.63
CA PRO A 63 8.26 16.00 -5.89
C PRO A 63 7.55 17.03 -6.77
N THR A 64 6.57 17.73 -6.22
CA THR A 64 5.80 18.72 -6.98
C THR A 64 6.68 19.89 -7.42
N ARG A 65 6.29 20.57 -8.50
CA ARG A 65 6.98 21.78 -8.97
C ARG A 65 7.05 22.85 -7.88
N SER A 66 5.94 23.09 -7.19
CA SER A 66 5.87 24.05 -6.08
C SER A 66 6.80 23.69 -4.92
N SER A 67 6.96 22.40 -4.60
CA SER A 67 7.92 21.95 -3.58
C SER A 67 9.37 22.27 -3.98
N ARG A 68 9.71 22.05 -5.26
CA ARG A 68 11.04 22.36 -5.80
C ARG A 68 11.34 23.87 -5.77
N GLU A 69 10.36 24.69 -6.15
CA GLU A 69 10.45 26.16 -6.14
C GLU A 69 10.60 26.70 -4.70
N LYS A 70 9.71 26.30 -3.78
CA LYS A 70 9.78 26.70 -2.35
C LYS A 70 11.12 26.33 -1.70
N ARG A 71 11.69 25.17 -2.06
CA ARG A 71 13.02 24.76 -1.58
C ARG A 71 14.11 25.71 -2.07
N LEU A 72 14.08 26.11 -3.34
CA LEU A 72 15.04 27.05 -3.92
C LEU A 72 14.90 28.43 -3.27
N GLU A 73 13.68 28.93 -3.13
CA GLU A 73 13.39 30.20 -2.47
C GLU A 73 13.83 30.20 -1.00
N SER A 74 13.56 29.12 -0.27
CA SER A 74 14.01 28.97 1.11
C SER A 74 15.54 28.97 1.20
N LYS A 75 16.23 28.36 0.22
CA LYS A 75 17.68 28.34 0.11
C LYS A 75 18.25 29.74 -0.16
N THR A 76 17.66 30.49 -1.10
CA THR A 76 18.09 31.86 -1.42
C THR A 76 17.85 32.80 -0.25
N ARG A 77 16.68 32.76 0.38
CA ARG A 77 16.34 33.56 1.58
C ARG A 77 17.32 33.29 2.72
N ARG A 78 17.62 32.02 3.02
CA ARG A 78 18.64 31.68 4.03
C ARG A 78 20.03 32.22 3.67
N GLY A 79 20.40 32.18 2.40
CA GLY A 79 21.67 32.75 1.92
C GLY A 79 21.75 34.26 2.16
N GLN A 80 20.69 35.00 1.86
CA GLN A 80 20.60 36.45 2.11
C GLN A 80 20.69 36.76 3.61
N VAL A 81 19.92 36.06 4.44
CA VAL A 81 19.98 36.22 5.91
C VAL A 81 21.40 35.96 6.44
N LYS A 82 22.10 34.94 5.93
CA LYS A 82 23.49 34.68 6.33
C LYS A 82 24.45 35.78 5.88
N LYS A 83 24.28 36.35 4.68
CA LYS A 83 25.11 37.47 4.19
C LYS A 83 24.97 38.71 5.06
N LEU A 84 23.73 39.05 5.45
CA LEU A 84 23.46 40.21 6.32
C LEU A 84 24.02 40.04 7.74
N ARG A 85 24.18 38.79 8.21
CA ARG A 85 24.84 38.48 9.48
C ARG A 85 26.37 38.45 9.39
N GLY A 86 26.94 38.58 8.20
CA GLY A 86 28.39 38.67 8.01
C GLY A 86 28.96 39.92 8.69
N ARG A 87 30.25 39.86 9.03
CA ARG A 87 30.97 40.95 9.71
C ARG A 87 30.82 42.25 8.89
N ILE A 88 30.16 43.26 9.46
CA ILE A 88 30.03 44.59 8.86
C ILE A 88 31.42 45.23 8.95
N ARG A 89 32.06 45.46 7.80
CA ARG A 89 33.20 46.39 7.72
C ARG A 89 32.59 47.77 7.54
N SER A 90 32.60 48.59 8.60
CA SER A 90 32.23 50.00 8.51
C SER A 90 33.17 50.69 7.53
N ALA A 91 32.63 51.52 6.65
CA ALA A 91 33.41 52.44 5.82
C ALA A 91 33.85 53.63 6.70
N ALA A 92 34.83 53.38 7.56
CA ALA A 92 35.59 54.35 8.32
C ALA A 92 36.83 53.61 8.85
N ASP A 93 37.79 53.39 7.95
CA ASP A 93 39.22 53.17 8.17
C ASP A 93 39.93 53.56 6.87
#